data_AF-A0A0Q6JSX4-F1
#
_entry.id   AF-A0A0Q6JSX4-F1
#
_cell.length_a   1.000
_cell.length_b   1.000
_cell.length_c   1.000
_cell.angle_alpha   90.00
_cell.angle_beta   90.00
_cell.angle_gamma   90.00
#
_symmetry.space_group_name_H-M   'P 1'
#
loop_
_entity.id
_entity.type
_entity.pdbx_description
1 polymer ?
#
loop_
_entity_poly.entity_id
_entity_poly.type
_entity_poly.pdbx_seq_one_letter_code
_entity_poly.pdbx_strand_id
1 'polypeptide(L)'
;MTARGGTESGDERRRAALASVRLATADVAHLDTEEVEDLAAGREIDEALAAGSTLSEVARSIGYTEAVASDLLGKFRELRESLAARSQIPLF
;
A
#
# COMPACT_ATOMS: atom_id res chain seq x y z
N MET A 1 -18.46 -22.32 -23.66
CA MET A 1 -17.44 -22.77 -22.68
C MET A 1 -16.58 -21.56 -22.37
N THR A 2 -16.55 -21.16 -21.09
CA THR A 2 -16.14 -19.86 -20.54
C THR A 2 -14.63 -19.69 -20.41
N ALA A 3 -14.09 -18.55 -20.84
CA ALA A 3 -12.77 -18.05 -20.46
C ALA A 3 -12.76 -16.50 -20.49
N ARG A 4 -13.47 -15.89 -19.54
CA ARG A 4 -13.38 -14.46 -19.22
C ARG A 4 -13.49 -14.40 -17.69
N GLY A 5 -12.35 -14.39 -17.02
CA GLY A 5 -12.29 -14.44 -15.54
C GLY A 5 -10.92 -14.09 -14.96
N GLY A 6 -10.06 -13.45 -15.76
CA GLY A 6 -8.72 -13.03 -15.31
C GLY A 6 -8.64 -11.59 -14.78
N THR A 7 -9.62 -10.75 -15.10
CA THR A 7 -9.62 -9.32 -14.76
C THR A 7 -10.36 -9.00 -13.47
N GLU A 8 -11.40 -9.77 -13.12
CA GLU A 8 -12.21 -9.52 -11.91
C GLU A 8 -11.39 -9.73 -10.62
N SER A 9 -10.49 -10.72 -10.61
CA SER A 9 -9.68 -11.03 -9.42
C SER A 9 -8.60 -9.99 -9.12
N GLY A 10 -8.08 -9.29 -10.14
CA GLY A 10 -7.08 -8.23 -9.97
C GLY A 10 -7.73 -6.92 -9.51
N ASP A 11 -8.84 -6.52 -10.12
CA ASP A 11 -9.61 -5.33 -9.75
C ASP A 11 -10.16 -5.42 -8.32
N GLU A 12 -10.59 -6.60 -7.88
CA GLU A 12 -11.11 -6.81 -6.53
C GLU A 12 -10.00 -6.77 -5.47
N ARG A 13 -8.83 -7.38 -5.74
CA ARG A 13 -7.63 -7.25 -4.89
C ARG A 13 -7.18 -5.80 -4.80
N ARG A 14 -7.11 -5.10 -5.93
CA ARG A 14 -6.78 -3.67 -5.99
C ARG A 14 -7.76 -2.86 -5.14
N ARG A 15 -9.07 -3.08 -5.30
CA ARG A 15 -10.09 -2.35 -4.53
C ARG A 15 -10.02 -2.64 -3.03
N ALA A 16 -9.74 -3.88 -2.63
CA ALA A 16 -9.55 -4.25 -1.23
C ALA A 16 -8.28 -3.62 -0.63
N ALA A 17 -7.18 -3.65 -1.38
CA ALA A 17 -5.93 -2.98 -1.00
C ALA A 17 -6.13 -1.46 -0.85
N LEU A 18 -6.96 -0.82 -1.68
CA LEU A 18 -7.30 0.61 -1.54
C LEU A 18 -8.25 0.95 -0.38
N ALA A 19 -9.02 -0.01 0.09
CA ALA A 19 -9.88 0.14 1.27
C ALA A 19 -9.09 -0.07 2.58
N SER A 20 -8.14 -1.01 2.59
CA SER A 20 -6.89 -0.91 3.36
C SER A 20 -6.14 0.34 2.87
N VAL A 21 -4.96 0.78 3.29
CA VAL A 21 -4.30 2.04 2.81
C VAL A 21 -5.06 3.40 2.97
N ARG A 22 -6.41 3.47 2.94
CA ARG A 22 -7.26 4.67 2.98
C ARG A 22 -6.87 5.73 1.95
N LEU A 23 -6.38 5.31 0.79
CA LEU A 23 -6.01 6.20 -0.31
C LEU A 23 -7.17 6.40 -1.27
N ALA A 24 -7.26 7.58 -1.89
CA ALA A 24 -8.21 7.79 -2.96
C ALA A 24 -7.79 6.98 -4.19
N THR A 25 -8.76 6.39 -4.89
CA THR A 25 -8.50 5.65 -6.14
C THR A 25 -7.78 6.51 -7.19
N ALA A 26 -7.94 7.83 -7.15
CA ALA A 26 -7.23 8.76 -8.03
C ALA A 26 -5.72 8.81 -7.75
N ASP A 27 -5.30 8.65 -6.49
CA ASP A 27 -3.91 8.77 -6.08
C ASP A 27 -3.08 7.53 -6.42
N VAL A 28 -3.75 6.40 -6.62
CA VAL A 28 -3.14 5.12 -6.98
C VAL A 28 -3.50 4.69 -8.40
N ALA A 29 -4.23 5.52 -9.16
CA ALA A 29 -4.72 5.18 -10.49
C ALA A 29 -3.59 4.90 -11.48
N HIS A 30 -2.43 5.52 -11.25
CA HIS A 30 -1.22 5.37 -12.06
C HIS A 30 -0.35 4.18 -11.63
N LEU A 31 -0.66 3.54 -10.50
CA LEU A 31 0.10 2.43 -9.95
C LEU A 31 -0.42 1.09 -10.47
N ASP A 32 0.46 0.13 -10.65
CA ASP A 32 0.10 -1.24 -10.99
C ASP A 32 -0.48 -1.98 -9.77
N THR A 33 -1.16 -3.11 -10.00
CA THR A 33 -1.77 -3.89 -8.91
C THR A 33 -0.73 -4.35 -7.88
N GLU A 34 0.47 -4.76 -8.34
CA GLU A 34 1.58 -5.14 -7.47
C GLU A 34 2.06 -3.96 -6.61
N GLU A 35 2.14 -2.76 -7.18
CA GLU A 35 2.51 -1.56 -6.42
C GLU A 35 1.45 -1.18 -5.38
N VAL A 36 0.17 -1.39 -5.68
CA VAL A 36 -0.91 -1.17 -4.71
C VAL A 36 -0.85 -2.20 -3.58
N GLU A 37 -0.47 -3.45 -3.87
CA GLU A 37 -0.24 -4.48 -2.86
C GLU A 37 0.98 -4.16 -1.98
N ASP A 38 2.08 -3.68 -2.57
CA ASP A 38 3.26 -3.18 -1.85
C ASP A 38 2.89 -2.06 -0.86
N LEU A 39 2.04 -1.12 -1.28
CA LEU A 39 1.54 -0.05 -0.42
C LEU A 39 0.63 -0.55 0.71
N ALA A 40 -0.17 -1.58 0.45
CA ALA A 40 -0.96 -2.25 1.48
C ALA A 40 -0.07 -2.88 2.55
N ALA A 41 0.98 -3.58 2.14
CA ALA A 41 1.98 -4.12 3.06
C ALA A 41 2.71 -3.00 3.82
N GLY A 42 3.12 -1.92 3.14
CA GLY A 42 3.76 -0.76 3.75
C GLY A 42 2.91 -0.09 4.84
N ARG A 43 1.59 0.02 4.64
CA ARG A 43 0.68 0.51 5.69
C ARG A 43 0.54 -0.48 6.85
N GLU A 44 0.37 -1.76 6.57
CA GLU A 44 0.26 -2.77 7.63
C GLU A 44 1.49 -2.74 8.54
N ILE A 45 2.68 -2.56 7.93
CA ILE A 45 3.92 -2.34 8.66
C ILE A 45 3.87 -1.06 9.50
N ASP A 46 3.45 0.08 8.93
CA ASP A 46 3.35 1.35 9.67
C ASP A 46 2.36 1.26 10.86
N GLU A 47 1.22 0.60 10.67
CA GLU A 47 0.21 0.38 11.72
C GLU A 47 0.74 -0.53 12.83
N ALA A 48 1.45 -1.62 12.48
CA ALA A 48 2.05 -2.51 13.46
C ALA A 48 3.19 -1.84 14.24
N LEU A 49 4.01 -1.03 13.58
CA LEU A 49 5.02 -0.21 14.25
C LEU A 49 4.37 0.81 15.20
N ALA A 50 3.28 1.45 14.80
CA ALA A 50 2.53 2.37 15.66
C ALA A 50 1.87 1.65 16.86
N ALA A 51 1.51 0.38 16.73
CA ALA A 51 1.02 -0.47 17.81
C ALA A 51 2.14 -0.95 18.77
N GLY A 52 3.41 -0.67 18.46
CA GLY A 52 4.56 -1.02 19.30
C GLY A 52 5.29 -2.30 18.89
N SER A 53 4.96 -2.91 17.74
CA SER A 53 5.74 -4.00 17.18
C SER A 53 7.05 -3.50 16.57
N THR A 54 8.07 -4.36 16.50
CA THR A 54 9.32 -4.05 15.81
C THR A 54 9.24 -4.41 14.32
N LEU A 55 10.03 -3.71 13.48
CA LEU A 55 10.06 -3.97 12.04
C LEU A 55 10.43 -5.43 11.73
N SER A 56 11.38 -6.01 12.47
CA SER A 56 11.81 -7.40 12.31
C SER A 56 10.69 -8.40 12.64
N GLU A 57 9.86 -8.14 13.65
CA GLU A 57 8.72 -9.00 14.00
C GLU A 57 7.67 -8.98 12.90
N VAL A 58 7.33 -7.78 12.41
CA VAL A 58 6.34 -7.61 11.35
C VAL A 58 6.83 -8.24 10.06
N ALA A 59 8.07 -7.95 9.65
CA ALA A 59 8.70 -8.55 8.47
C ALA A 59 8.65 -10.08 8.51
N ARG A 60 8.97 -10.68 9.67
CA ARG A 60 8.87 -12.13 9.86
C ARG A 60 7.42 -12.63 9.77
N SER A 61 6.46 -11.90 10.32
CA SER A 61 5.04 -12.27 10.30
C SER A 61 4.46 -12.33 8.88
N ILE A 62 4.88 -11.40 8.02
CA ILE A 62 4.43 -11.30 6.62
C ILE A 62 5.31 -12.07 5.64
N GLY A 63 6.38 -12.73 6.13
CA GLY A 63 7.29 -13.54 5.31
C GLY A 63 8.31 -12.74 4.48
N TYR A 64 8.53 -11.48 4.81
CA TYR A 64 9.54 -10.63 4.17
C TYR A 64 10.83 -10.55 4.99
N THR A 65 11.90 -10.12 4.32
CA THR A 65 13.11 -9.69 5.02
C THR A 65 12.90 -8.31 5.61
N GLU A 66 13.64 -7.97 6.66
CA GLU A 66 13.58 -6.64 7.27
C GLU A 66 13.92 -5.52 6.27
N ALA A 67 14.85 -5.78 5.34
CA ALA A 67 15.17 -4.85 4.27
C ALA A 67 13.98 -4.59 3.33
N VAL A 68 13.25 -5.65 2.95
CA VAL A 68 12.04 -5.53 2.12
C VAL A 68 10.94 -4.81 2.88
N ALA A 69 10.71 -5.14 4.15
CA ALA A 69 9.74 -4.43 4.98
C ALA A 69 10.07 -2.94 5.14
N SER A 70 11.37 -2.60 5.27
CA SER A 70 11.82 -1.21 5.30
C SER A 70 11.59 -0.49 3.97
N ASP A 71 11.81 -1.15 2.83
CA ASP A 71 11.56 -0.60 1.50
C ASP A 71 10.07 -0.30 1.29
N LEU A 72 9.20 -1.27 1.61
CA LEU A 72 7.75 -1.13 1.53
C LEU A 72 7.21 -0.01 2.42
N LEU A 73 7.72 0.08 3.66
CA LEU A 73 7.39 1.17 4.57
C LEU A 73 7.86 2.53 4.02
N GLY A 74 9.05 2.58 3.41
CA GLY A 74 9.60 3.76 2.76
C GLY A 74 8.70 4.26 1.64
N LYS A 75 8.34 3.38 0.70
CA LYS A 75 7.41 3.68 -0.41
C LYS A 75 6.08 4.23 0.10
N PHE A 76 5.49 3.59 1.11
CA PHE A 76 4.23 4.05 1.71
C PHE A 76 4.34 5.46 2.31
N ARG A 77 5.44 5.74 3.03
CA ARG A 77 5.68 7.06 3.64
C ARG A 77 5.92 8.15 2.60
N GLU A 78 6.71 7.86 1.56
CA GLU A 78 6.98 8.79 0.46
C GLU A 78 5.68 9.15 -0.28
N LEU A 79 4.83 8.16 -0.55
CA LEU A 79 3.52 8.40 -1.12
C LEU A 79 2.65 9.26 -0.20
N ARG A 80 2.59 8.93 1.11
CA ARG A 80 1.85 9.74 2.10
C ARG A 80 2.33 11.17 2.16
N GLU A 81 3.63 11.40 2.12
CA GLU A 81 4.22 12.73 2.13
C GLU A 81 3.89 13.49 0.83
N SER A 82 3.99 12.82 -0.32
CA SER A 82 3.63 13.38 -1.62
C SER A 82 2.14 13.78 -1.67
N LEU A 83 1.26 12.96 -1.09
CA LEU A 83 -0.17 13.27 -1.00
C LEU A 83 -0.47 14.38 0.01
N ALA A 84 0.23 14.39 1.15
CA ALA A 84 0.14 15.49 2.10
C ALA A 84 0.58 16.81 1.45
N ALA A 85 1.67 16.81 0.69
CA ALA A 85 2.14 17.97 -0.07
C ALA A 85 1.11 18.43 -1.12
N ARG A 86 0.48 17.50 -1.85
CA ARG A 86 -0.61 17.82 -2.80
C ARG A 86 -1.85 18.39 -2.11
N SER A 87 -2.20 17.89 -0.92
CA SER A 87 -3.33 18.43 -0.13
C SER A 87 -3.06 19.82 0.45
N GLN A 88 -1.77 20.17 0.60
CA GLN A 88 -1.33 21.48 1.06
C GLN A 88 -1.23 22.51 -0.07
N ILE A 89 -1.44 22.14 -1.33
CA ILE A 89 -1.54 23.11 -2.42
C ILE A 89 -2.83 23.91 -2.19
N PRO A 90 -2.74 25.19 -1.77
CA PRO A 90 -3.92 26.03 -1.66
C PRO A 90 -4.41 26.25 -3.08
N LEU A 91 -5.61 25.77 -3.40
CA LEU A 91 -6.33 26.22 -4.58
C LEU A 91 -6.70 27.69 -4.32
N PHE A 92 -5.82 28.61 -4.71
CA PHE A 92 -6.11 30.04 -4.76
C PHE A 92 -7.25 30.32 -5.75
#